data_AF-A0A2V8GCC6-F1
#
_entry.id   AF-A0A2V8GCC6-F1
#
_cell.length_a   1.000
_cell.length_b   1.000
_cell.length_c   1.000
_cell.angle_alpha   90.00
_cell.angle_beta   90.00
_cell.angle_gamma   90.00
#
_symmetry.space_group_name_H-M   'P 1'
#
loop_
_entity.id
_entity.type
_entity.pdbx_description
1 polymer ?
#
loop_
_entity_poly.entity_id
_entity_poly.type
_entity_poly.pdbx_seq_one_letter_code
_entity_poly.pdbx_strand_id
1 'polypeptide(L)'
;MRSIARAVLLSVLIILIAFVAFSYLSGTAYWRYPRANPSSGSVGTTGTGSVEKARQAGAEVGEKVGVAAAKVGQAVDDATLTSKIKAKMVLDDSIKARAIDITTNESVVTLTGTVGSQAEHDRAVALARETAGVTKVVDRLVIQR
;
A
#
# COMPACT_ATOMS: atom_id res chain seq x y z
N MET A 1 -30.25 5.04 -10.57
CA MET A 1 -28.95 4.36 -10.35
C MET A 1 -27.80 5.32 -10.01
N ARG A 2 -27.69 6.51 -10.65
CA ARG A 2 -26.64 7.52 -10.33
C ARG A 2 -26.74 8.13 -8.92
N SER A 3 -27.93 8.18 -8.33
CA SER A 3 -28.20 8.69 -6.98
C SER A 3 -27.73 7.73 -5.87
N ILE A 4 -27.89 6.43 -6.08
CA ILE A 4 -27.50 5.39 -5.11
C ILE A 4 -25.96 5.32 -5.00
N ALA A 5 -25.25 5.42 -6.13
CA ALA A 5 -23.79 5.45 -6.14
C ALA A 5 -23.22 6.67 -5.39
N ARG A 6 -23.86 7.85 -5.50
CA ARG A 6 -23.46 9.05 -4.74
C ARG A 6 -23.78 8.93 -3.25
N ALA A 7 -24.92 8.31 -2.90
CA ALA A 7 -25.30 8.09 -1.51
C ALA A 7 -24.38 7.08 -0.80
N VAL A 8 -23.98 6.00 -1.48
CA VAL A 8 -23.03 4.99 -0.96
C VAL A 8 -21.63 5.58 -0.82
N LEU A 9 -21.20 6.42 -1.75
CA LEU A 9 -19.88 7.05 -1.70
C LEU A 9 -19.79 8.10 -0.57
N LEU A 10 -20.87 8.84 -0.31
CA LEU A 10 -20.95 9.76 0.82
C LEU A 10 -21.03 9.04 2.18
N SER A 11 -21.74 7.91 2.28
CA SER A 11 -21.82 7.15 3.53
C SER A 11 -20.48 6.48 3.89
N VAL A 12 -19.74 5.94 2.91
CA VAL A 12 -18.39 5.41 3.14
C VAL A 12 -17.42 6.51 3.58
N LEU A 13 -17.51 7.71 3.00
CA LEU A 13 -16.67 8.84 3.38
C LEU A 13 -16.94 9.31 4.82
N ILE A 14 -18.22 9.35 5.24
CA ILE A 14 -18.60 9.71 6.60
C ILE A 14 -18.13 8.65 7.62
N ILE A 15 -18.21 7.36 7.28
CA ILE A 15 -17.69 6.27 8.13
C ILE A 15 -16.17 6.37 8.27
N LEU A 16 -15.45 6.73 7.21
CA LEU A 16 -13.99 6.91 7.23
C LEU A 16 -13.58 8.10 8.11
N ILE A 17 -14.27 9.23 8.00
CA ILE A 17 -14.03 10.42 8.83
C ILE A 17 -14.37 10.13 10.30
N ALA A 18 -15.46 9.38 10.56
CA ALA A 18 -15.83 8.96 11.91
C ALA A 18 -14.81 7.98 12.50
N PHE A 19 -14.24 7.05 11.72
CA PHE A 19 -13.21 6.11 12.19
C PHE A 19 -11.92 6.83 12.57
N VAL A 20 -11.51 7.83 11.77
CA VAL A 20 -10.36 8.68 12.05
C VAL A 20 -10.63 9.53 13.30
N ALA A 21 -11.79 10.18 13.43
CA ALA A 21 -12.13 10.96 14.62
C ALA A 21 -12.29 10.09 15.89
N PHE A 22 -12.82 8.86 15.76
CA PHE A 22 -12.95 7.91 16.85
C PHE A 22 -11.58 7.43 17.37
N SER A 23 -10.57 7.37 16.49
CA SER A 23 -9.18 7.09 16.87
C SER A 23 -8.51 8.24 17.63
N TYR A 24 -9.03 9.47 17.55
CA TYR A 24 -8.52 10.63 18.28
C TYR A 24 -9.24 10.91 19.60
N LEU A 25 -10.49 10.46 19.77
CA LEU A 25 -11.25 10.67 21.01
C LEU A 25 -11.16 9.49 21.98
N SER A 26 -10.91 8.29 21.47
CA SER A 26 -10.71 7.11 22.30
C SER A 26 -9.24 7.02 22.67
N GLY A 27 -8.88 7.56 23.84
CA GLY A 27 -7.62 7.26 24.51
C GLY A 27 -7.53 5.76 24.76
N THR A 28 -7.10 5.01 23.76
CA THR A 28 -7.12 3.56 23.82
C THR A 28 -5.86 3.10 24.53
N ALA A 29 -6.05 2.88 25.83
CA ALA A 29 -5.20 2.07 26.66
C ALA A 29 -5.09 0.65 26.07
N TYR A 30 -4.19 0.46 25.11
CA TYR A 30 -3.81 -0.85 24.57
C TYR A 30 -2.38 -1.20 24.91
N TRP A 31 -1.97 -1.01 26.17
CA TRP A 31 -0.86 -1.79 26.71
C TRP A 31 -1.21 -2.19 28.13
N ARG A 32 -1.82 -3.38 28.24
CA ARG A 32 -1.87 -4.17 29.46
C ARG A 32 -0.43 -4.36 29.92
N TYR A 33 0.03 -3.54 30.86
CA TYR A 33 1.29 -3.76 31.56
C TYR A 33 1.22 -5.13 32.24
N PRO A 34 2.11 -6.09 31.91
CA PRO A 34 2.34 -7.22 32.78
C PRO A 34 2.83 -6.64 34.10
N ARG A 35 2.08 -6.85 35.19
CA ARG A 35 2.61 -6.62 36.55
C ARG A 35 3.79 -7.57 36.73
N ALA A 36 5.00 -7.08 36.52
CA ALA A 36 6.20 -7.75 37.02
C ALA A 36 6.11 -7.74 38.55
N ASN A 37 5.98 -8.93 39.13
CA ASN A 37 6.03 -9.15 40.57
C ASN A 37 7.46 -8.86 41.06
N PRO A 38 7.70 -7.87 41.93
CA PRO A 38 9.03 -7.57 42.41
C PRO A 38 9.37 -8.52 43.57
N SER A 39 9.86 -9.72 43.26
CA SER A 39 10.61 -10.48 44.25
C SER A 39 12.01 -9.88 44.36
N SER A 40 12.17 -9.04 45.39
CA SER A 40 13.37 -8.86 46.21
C SER A 40 14.72 -9.15 45.55
N GLY A 41 15.47 -8.09 45.26
CA GLY A 41 16.88 -8.18 44.92
C GLY A 41 17.51 -6.79 44.83
N SER A 42 18.31 -6.45 45.84
CA SER A 42 19.05 -5.19 45.99
C SER A 42 19.78 -4.76 44.71
N VAL A 43 19.64 -3.49 44.33
CA VAL A 43 20.32 -2.90 43.17
C VAL A 43 21.82 -2.74 43.46
N GLY A 44 22.63 -3.62 42.88
CA GLY A 44 24.06 -3.38 42.65
C GLY A 44 24.28 -2.72 41.28
N THR A 45 25.05 -1.64 41.22
CA THR A 45 25.28 -0.82 40.01
C THR A 45 26.27 -1.42 39.01
N THR A 46 26.48 -2.74 39.03
CA THR A 46 27.42 -3.41 38.12
C THR A 46 26.65 -4.37 37.22
N GLY A 47 26.23 -3.90 36.04
CA GLY A 47 25.48 -4.72 35.10
C GLY A 47 25.49 -4.14 33.69
N THR A 48 26.54 -4.44 32.93
CA THR A 48 26.67 -4.13 31.50
C THR A 48 25.62 -4.84 30.62
N GLY A 49 24.89 -5.83 31.15
CA GLY A 49 23.94 -6.65 30.37
C GLY A 49 22.54 -6.03 30.14
N SER A 50 22.06 -5.14 31.01
CA SER A 50 20.72 -4.52 30.86
C SER A 50 20.71 -3.37 29.84
N VAL A 51 21.84 -2.64 29.73
CA VAL A 51 22.03 -1.55 28.77
C VAL A 51 22.18 -2.10 27.34
N GLU A 52 22.86 -3.24 27.17
CA GLU A 52 23.03 -3.90 25.89
C GLU A 52 21.70 -4.44 25.35
N LYS A 53 20.90 -5.08 26.21
CA LYS A 53 19.58 -5.60 25.85
C LYS A 53 18.58 -4.49 25.49
N ALA A 54 18.66 -3.34 26.16
CA ALA A 54 17.85 -2.17 25.84
C ALA A 54 18.26 -1.53 24.49
N ARG A 55 19.57 -1.45 24.19
CA ARG A 55 20.06 -0.98 22.88
C ARG A 55 19.65 -1.90 21.74
N GLN A 56 19.78 -3.21 21.91
CA GLN A 56 19.38 -4.19 20.90
C GLN A 56 17.88 -4.13 20.63
N ALA A 57 17.04 -4.05 21.68
CA ALA A 57 15.60 -3.87 21.53
C ALA A 57 15.24 -2.55 20.82
N GLY A 58 15.92 -1.45 21.13
CA GLY A 58 15.72 -0.17 20.45
C GLY A 58 16.10 -0.19 18.97
N ALA A 59 17.21 -0.86 18.63
CA ALA A 59 17.67 -0.99 17.24
C ALA A 59 16.70 -1.84 16.40
N GLU A 60 16.24 -2.98 16.93
CA GLU A 60 15.30 -3.86 16.24
C GLU A 60 13.94 -3.18 15.99
N VAL A 61 13.45 -2.40 16.96
CA VAL A 61 12.21 -1.62 16.80
C VAL A 61 12.41 -0.50 15.76
N GLY A 62 13.54 0.20 15.82
CA GLY A 62 13.86 1.26 14.85
C GLY A 62 13.94 0.73 13.41
N GLU A 63 14.58 -0.41 13.21
CA GLU A 63 14.69 -1.08 11.90
C GLU A 63 13.31 -1.48 11.36
N LYS A 64 12.50 -2.17 12.18
CA LYS A 64 11.14 -2.59 11.80
C LYS A 64 10.25 -1.40 11.43
N VAL A 65 10.33 -0.29 12.18
CA VAL A 65 9.59 0.93 11.89
C VAL A 65 10.07 1.57 10.58
N GLY A 66 11.39 1.63 10.34
CA GLY A 66 11.95 2.14 9.09
C GLY A 66 11.51 1.33 7.87
N VAL A 67 11.56 0.00 7.96
CA VAL A 67 11.11 -0.91 6.89
C VAL A 67 9.61 -0.77 6.64
N ALA A 68 8.79 -0.67 7.69
CA ALA A 68 7.35 -0.46 7.55
C ALA A 68 7.03 0.88 6.88
N ALA A 69 7.71 1.97 7.28
CA ALA A 69 7.53 3.28 6.67
C ALA A 69 7.93 3.28 5.19
N ALA A 70 9.04 2.64 4.83
CA ALA A 70 9.49 2.49 3.44
C ALA A 70 8.47 1.73 2.58
N LYS A 71 7.93 0.61 3.10
CA LYS A 71 6.89 -0.16 2.39
C LYS A 71 5.61 0.64 2.15
N VAL A 72 5.20 1.45 3.11
CA VAL A 72 4.03 2.34 2.93
C VAL A 72 4.31 3.38 1.85
N GLY A 73 5.49 4.00 1.86
CA GLY A 73 5.90 4.93 0.80
C GLY A 73 5.85 4.29 -0.58
N GLN A 74 6.46 3.11 -0.72
CA GLN A 74 6.43 2.34 -1.96
C GLN A 74 5.01 1.98 -2.43
N ALA A 75 4.13 1.57 -1.52
CA ALA A 75 2.75 1.25 -1.88
C ALA A 75 1.98 2.48 -2.39
N VAL A 76 2.25 3.68 -1.85
CA VAL A 76 1.66 4.94 -2.32
C VAL A 76 2.21 5.30 -3.71
N ASP A 77 3.51 5.13 -3.93
CA ASP A 77 4.14 5.38 -5.23
C ASP A 77 3.59 4.41 -6.30
N ASP A 78 3.48 3.12 -5.99
CA ASP A 78 2.92 2.09 -6.87
C ASP A 78 1.44 2.36 -7.20
N ALA A 79 0.64 2.79 -6.22
CA ALA A 79 -0.75 3.19 -6.44
C ALA A 79 -0.84 4.42 -7.36
N THR A 80 0.09 5.36 -7.22
CA THR A 80 0.18 6.54 -8.08
C THR A 80 0.56 6.16 -9.51
N LEU A 81 1.52 5.26 -9.69
CA LEU A 81 1.89 4.71 -11.01
C LEU A 81 0.69 4.02 -11.66
N THR A 82 0.02 3.14 -10.93
CA THR A 82 -1.18 2.42 -11.41
C THR A 82 -2.25 3.40 -11.88
N SER A 83 -2.51 4.44 -11.08
CA SER A 83 -3.50 5.48 -11.40
C SER A 83 -3.14 6.26 -12.66
N LYS A 84 -1.86 6.61 -12.83
CA LYS A 84 -1.35 7.30 -14.04
C LYS A 84 -1.54 6.44 -15.29
N ILE A 85 -1.13 5.16 -15.22
CA ILE A 85 -1.28 4.23 -16.36
C ILE A 85 -2.75 4.07 -16.72
N LYS A 86 -3.61 3.85 -15.70
CA LYS A 86 -5.04 3.69 -15.90
C LYS A 86 -5.67 4.95 -16.51
N ALA A 87 -5.26 6.13 -16.08
CA ALA A 87 -5.69 7.39 -16.68
C ALA A 87 -5.28 7.50 -18.15
N LYS A 88 -4.02 7.19 -18.49
CA LYS A 88 -3.53 7.20 -19.88
C LYS A 88 -4.31 6.21 -20.75
N MET A 89 -4.61 5.02 -20.25
CA MET A 89 -5.39 4.01 -20.98
C MET A 89 -6.86 4.41 -21.17
N VAL A 90 -7.47 5.06 -20.18
CA VAL A 90 -8.85 5.56 -20.27
C VAL A 90 -8.97 6.71 -21.27
N LEU A 91 -7.90 7.49 -21.45
CA LEU A 91 -7.84 8.59 -22.43
C LEU A 91 -7.54 8.11 -23.85
N ASP A 92 -7.19 6.83 -24.05
CA ASP A 92 -6.92 6.25 -25.35
C ASP A 92 -8.14 5.45 -25.85
N ASP A 93 -8.85 5.98 -26.84
CA ASP A 93 -10.05 5.36 -27.39
C ASP A 93 -9.79 3.99 -28.07
N SER A 94 -8.53 3.68 -28.39
CA SER A 94 -8.15 2.38 -28.96
C SER A 94 -8.08 1.25 -27.93
N ILE A 95 -8.18 1.59 -26.63
CA ILE A 95 -8.04 0.65 -25.52
C ILE A 95 -9.30 0.61 -24.67
N LYS A 96 -9.83 -0.60 -24.47
CA LYS A 96 -10.88 -0.85 -23.49
C LYS A 96 -10.26 -0.98 -22.10
N ALA A 97 -9.89 0.16 -21.50
CA ALA A 97 -9.23 0.23 -20.18
C ALA A 97 -10.01 -0.46 -19.04
N ARG A 98 -11.31 -0.73 -19.20
CA ARG A 98 -12.13 -1.49 -18.24
C ARG A 98 -11.93 -3.00 -18.29
N ALA A 99 -11.40 -3.53 -19.40
CA ALA A 99 -11.12 -4.95 -19.60
C ALA A 99 -9.67 -5.34 -19.21
N ILE A 100 -8.87 -4.35 -18.79
CA ILE A 100 -7.48 -4.51 -18.42
C ILE A 100 -7.29 -4.12 -16.95
N ASP A 101 -6.80 -5.07 -16.18
CA ASP A 101 -6.37 -4.88 -14.80
C ASP A 101 -4.86 -4.61 -14.76
N ILE A 102 -4.49 -3.66 -13.91
CA ILE A 102 -3.12 -3.17 -13.77
C ILE A 102 -2.75 -3.33 -12.31
N THR A 103 -1.72 -4.14 -12.05
CA THR A 103 -1.14 -4.30 -10.71
C THR A 103 0.29 -3.80 -10.75
N THR A 104 0.67 -2.92 -9.82
CA THR A 104 2.04 -2.44 -9.69
C THR A 104 2.61 -2.89 -8.36
N ASN A 105 3.84 -3.39 -8.36
CA ASN A 105 4.58 -3.78 -7.17
C ASN A 105 6.05 -3.42 -7.39
N GLU A 106 6.62 -2.59 -6.52
CA GLU A 106 8.03 -2.18 -6.58
C GLU A 106 8.41 -1.65 -7.98
N SER A 107 7.57 -0.77 -8.55
CA SER A 107 7.77 -0.21 -9.90
C SER A 107 7.72 -1.24 -11.06
N VAL A 108 7.31 -2.48 -10.80
CA VAL A 108 7.01 -3.50 -11.81
C VAL A 108 5.51 -3.53 -12.06
N VAL A 109 5.13 -3.22 -13.29
CA VAL A 109 3.72 -3.19 -13.72
C VAL A 109 3.37 -4.52 -14.35
N THR A 110 2.29 -5.14 -13.90
CA THR A 110 1.70 -6.33 -14.50
C THR A 110 0.36 -5.96 -15.13
N LEU A 111 0.24 -6.21 -16.44
CA LEU A 111 -1.00 -6.05 -17.19
C LEU A 111 -1.68 -7.40 -17.35
N THR A 112 -2.94 -7.49 -16.95
CA THR A 112 -3.76 -8.71 -17.05
C THR A 112 -5.12 -8.36 -17.64
N GLY A 113 -5.74 -9.28 -18.37
CA GLY A 113 -7.07 -9.06 -18.92
C GLY A 113 -7.19 -9.56 -20.36
N THR A 114 -8.25 -9.13 -21.03
CA THR A 114 -8.53 -9.52 -22.42
C THR A 114 -8.66 -8.29 -23.31
N VAL A 115 -8.00 -8.32 -24.45
CA VAL A 115 -8.01 -7.26 -25.46
C VAL A 115 -8.58 -7.80 -26.78
N GLY A 116 -9.23 -6.94 -27.56
CA GLY A 116 -9.94 -7.35 -28.78
C GLY A 116 -9.07 -7.40 -30.03
N SER A 117 -7.83 -6.93 -29.99
CA SER A 117 -6.92 -6.95 -31.14
C SER A 117 -5.45 -6.88 -30.71
N GLN A 118 -4.56 -7.26 -31.64
CA GLN A 118 -3.11 -7.08 -31.46
C GLN A 118 -2.72 -5.60 -31.34
N ALA A 119 -3.41 -4.71 -32.06
CA ALA A 119 -3.13 -3.27 -31.98
C ALA A 119 -3.46 -2.71 -30.60
N GLU A 120 -4.59 -3.13 -30.01
CA GLU A 120 -4.99 -2.75 -28.64
C GLU A 120 -3.99 -3.27 -27.61
N HIS A 121 -3.54 -4.52 -27.76
CA HIS A 121 -2.49 -5.14 -26.96
C HIS A 121 -1.21 -4.28 -26.95
N ASP A 122 -0.69 -3.99 -28.13
CA ASP A 122 0.60 -3.31 -28.27
C ASP A 122 0.52 -1.86 -27.74
N ARG A 123 -0.61 -1.19 -27.93
CA ARG A 123 -0.87 0.14 -27.36
C ARG A 123 -0.94 0.11 -25.83
N ALA A 124 -1.61 -0.89 -25.24
CA ALA A 124 -1.67 -1.05 -23.79
C ALA A 124 -0.27 -1.24 -23.18
N VAL A 125 0.56 -2.08 -23.79
CA VAL A 125 1.94 -2.31 -23.35
C VAL A 125 2.79 -1.04 -23.52
N ALA A 126 2.64 -0.32 -24.64
CA ALA A 126 3.37 0.92 -24.88
C ALA A 126 3.05 1.99 -23.83
N LEU A 127 1.78 2.24 -23.54
CA LEU A 127 1.38 3.25 -22.54
C LEU A 127 1.90 2.94 -21.13
N ALA A 128 1.92 1.65 -20.75
CA ALA A 128 2.51 1.23 -19.49
C ALA A 128 4.01 1.51 -19.45
N ARG A 129 4.75 1.22 -20.53
CA ARG A 129 6.20 1.47 -20.63
C ARG A 129 6.56 2.95 -20.65
N GLU A 130 5.74 3.79 -21.28
CA GLU A 130 5.95 5.23 -21.34
C GLU A 130 5.67 5.94 -20.01
N THR A 131 5.08 5.25 -19.03
CA THR A 131 4.79 5.89 -17.75
C THR A 131 6.07 6.03 -16.93
N ALA A 132 6.41 7.27 -16.61
CA ALA A 132 7.60 7.59 -15.83
C ALA A 132 7.57 6.88 -14.46
N GLY A 133 8.68 6.23 -14.12
CA GLY A 133 8.83 5.43 -12.90
C GLY A 133 8.58 3.92 -13.09
N VAL A 134 8.09 3.49 -14.25
CA VAL A 134 7.97 2.06 -14.56
C VAL A 134 9.35 1.49 -14.91
N THR A 135 9.80 0.51 -14.15
CA THR A 135 11.09 -0.16 -14.39
C THR A 135 10.92 -1.38 -15.29
N LYS A 136 9.79 -2.08 -15.17
CA LYS A 136 9.50 -3.28 -15.94
C LYS A 136 8.01 -3.42 -16.17
N VAL A 137 7.65 -3.93 -17.35
CA VAL A 137 6.28 -4.31 -17.70
C VAL A 137 6.23 -5.82 -17.91
N VAL A 138 5.36 -6.49 -17.16
CA VAL A 138 5.01 -7.90 -17.31
C VAL A 138 3.68 -7.97 -18.02
N ASP A 139 3.72 -8.55 -19.21
CA ASP A 139 2.56 -8.69 -20.07
C ASP A 139 1.90 -10.06 -19.86
N ARG A 140 0.62 -10.04 -19.48
CA ARG A 140 -0.25 -11.21 -19.35
C ARG A 140 -1.61 -10.95 -19.98
N LEU A 141 -1.65 -10.09 -21.01
CA LEU A 141 -2.86 -9.83 -21.77
C LEU A 141 -3.16 -10.99 -22.72
N VAL A 142 -4.45 -11.31 -22.87
CA VAL A 142 -4.93 -12.33 -23.80
C VAL A 142 -5.72 -11.65 -24.91
N ILE A 143 -5.40 -11.98 -26.17
CA ILE A 143 -6.15 -11.46 -27.31
C ILE A 143 -7.36 -12.37 -27.54
N GLN A 144 -8.56 -11.79 -27.49
CA GLN A 144 -9.79 -12.48 -27.84
C GLN A 144 -9.81 -12.68 -29.36
N ARG A 145 -9.77 -13.95 -29.78
CA ARG A 145 -9.71 -14.37 -31.18
C ARG A 145 -11.09 -14.63 -31.76
#